data_AF-A0A941MZU6-F1
#
_entry.id   AF-A0A941MZU6-F1
#
_cell.length_a   1.000
_cell.length_b   1.000
_cell.length_c   1.000
_cell.angle_alpha   90.00
_cell.angle_beta   90.00
_cell.angle_gamma   90.00
#
_symmetry.space_group_name_H-M   'P 1'
#
loop_
_entity.id
_entity.type
_entity.pdbx_description
1 polymer ?
#
loop_
_entity_poly.entity_id
_entity_poly.type
_entity_poly.pdbx_seq_one_letter_code
_entity_poly.pdbx_strand_id
1 'polypeptide(L)'
;MQSRQRGTLLGLAVGDALGAAVEFAEPGSFVPVTNYRAGGPHGLEPGEWTDDTSMALALGDSLAAAGWDLKDQLQRYVNWFRTGKYSVNGRCFDIGITTRRALSRFEQTGDPWTAGDASERSSG
;
A
#
# COMPACT_ATOMS: atom_id res chain seq x y z
N MET A 1 -17.96 -12.25 -14.54
CA MET A 1 -17.40 -12.20 -13.17
C MET A 1 -15.90 -11.87 -13.19
N GLN A 2 -15.07 -12.59 -13.96
CA GLN A 2 -13.63 -12.34 -14.07
C GLN A 2 -13.23 -10.88 -14.40
N SER A 3 -13.94 -10.22 -15.33
CA SER A 3 -13.68 -8.82 -15.67
C SER A 3 -13.85 -7.86 -14.47
N ARG A 4 -14.81 -8.12 -13.57
CA ARG A 4 -15.01 -7.28 -12.39
C ARG A 4 -13.89 -7.47 -11.38
N GLN A 5 -13.49 -8.72 -11.13
CA GLN A 5 -12.41 -9.04 -10.19
C GLN A 5 -11.07 -8.44 -10.65
N ARG A 6 -10.71 -8.61 -11.93
CA ARG A 6 -9.52 -7.98 -12.51
C ARG A 6 -9.62 -6.46 -12.49
N GLY A 7 -10.79 -5.93 -12.86
CA GLY A 7 -11.06 -4.49 -12.85
C GLY A 7 -10.92 -3.87 -11.46
N THR A 8 -11.27 -4.58 -10.39
CA THR A 8 -11.08 -4.11 -9.01
C THR A 8 -9.60 -3.93 -8.67
N LEU A 9 -8.76 -4.94 -8.93
CA LEU A 9 -7.33 -4.86 -8.60
C LEU A 9 -6.58 -3.86 -9.50
N LEU A 10 -6.89 -3.87 -10.80
CA LEU A 10 -6.31 -2.90 -11.73
C LEU A 10 -6.79 -1.48 -11.43
N GLY A 11 -8.07 -1.30 -11.11
CA GLY A 11 -8.65 -0.01 -10.77
C GLY A 11 -8.06 0.58 -9.50
N LEU A 12 -7.75 -0.25 -8.49
CA LEU A 12 -7.01 0.16 -7.30
C LEU A 12 -5.66 0.75 -7.70
N ALA A 13 -4.84 0.00 -8.46
CA ALA A 13 -3.52 0.46 -8.88
C ALA A 13 -3.56 1.69 -9.80
N VAL A 14 -4.56 1.76 -10.69
CA VAL A 14 -4.75 2.94 -11.56
C VAL A 14 -5.12 4.17 -10.74
N GLY A 15 -6.03 4.04 -9.77
CA GLY A 15 -6.47 5.14 -8.92
C GLY A 15 -5.33 5.66 -8.03
N ASP A 16 -4.61 4.74 -7.39
CA ASP A 16 -3.40 5.00 -6.61
C ASP A 16 -2.38 5.82 -7.45
N ALA A 17 -1.94 5.30 -8.60
CA ALA A 17 -0.95 5.97 -9.45
C ALA A 17 -1.42 7.34 -10.01
N LEU A 18 -2.72 7.54 -10.24
CA LEU A 18 -3.26 8.85 -10.65
C LEU A 18 -3.25 9.86 -9.49
N GLY A 19 -3.57 9.39 -8.29
CA GLY A 19 -3.66 10.21 -7.08
C GLY A 19 -2.30 10.62 -6.52
N ALA A 20 -1.31 9.73 -6.58
CA ALA A 20 0.00 9.89 -5.93
C ALA A 20 0.68 11.24 -6.23
N ALA A 21 0.59 11.72 -7.48
CA ALA A 21 1.23 12.97 -7.87
C ALA A 21 0.58 14.25 -7.33
N VAL A 22 -0.61 14.17 -6.71
CA VAL A 22 -1.28 15.30 -6.00
C VAL A 22 -1.58 14.98 -4.55
N GLU A 23 -0.94 13.96 -4.01
CA GLU A 23 -0.99 13.73 -2.58
C GLU A 23 -0.60 15.00 -1.81
N PHE A 24 -1.37 15.31 -0.75
CA PHE A 24 -1.27 16.53 0.07
C PHE A 24 -1.58 17.87 -0.64
N ALA A 25 -1.95 17.87 -1.93
CA ALA A 25 -2.37 19.09 -2.60
C ALA A 25 -3.79 19.50 -2.18
N GLU A 26 -4.02 20.80 -1.98
CA GLU A 26 -5.36 21.31 -1.68
C GLU A 26 -6.29 21.11 -2.89
N PRO A 27 -7.56 20.69 -2.70
CA PRO A 27 -8.51 20.60 -3.80
C PRO A 27 -8.63 21.91 -4.58
N GLY A 28 -8.47 21.86 -5.91
CA GLY A 28 -8.51 23.02 -6.79
C GLY A 28 -7.16 23.76 -6.96
N SER A 29 -6.12 23.37 -6.22
CA SER A 29 -4.77 23.95 -6.35
C SER A 29 -3.93 23.33 -7.48
N PHE A 30 -4.41 22.26 -8.11
CA PHE A 30 -3.69 21.53 -9.16
C PHE A 30 -4.53 21.39 -10.43
N VAL A 31 -3.84 21.27 -11.57
CA VAL A 31 -4.50 20.99 -12.86
C VAL A 31 -5.22 19.63 -12.79
N PRO A 32 -6.48 19.53 -13.25
CA PRO A 32 -7.24 18.28 -13.20
C PRO A 32 -6.47 17.07 -13.68
N VAL A 33 -6.56 15.97 -12.93
CA VAL A 33 -5.86 14.72 -13.24
C VAL A 33 -6.56 14.04 -14.40
N THR A 34 -5.92 14.03 -15.57
CA THR A 34 -6.46 13.40 -16.79
C THR A 34 -5.61 12.26 -17.31
N ASN A 35 -4.33 12.20 -16.90
CA ASN A 35 -3.35 11.17 -17.24
C ASN A 35 -2.37 10.99 -16.08
N TYR A 36 -1.54 9.95 -16.15
CA TYR A 36 -0.38 9.80 -15.27
C TYR A 36 0.59 10.97 -15.44
N ARG A 37 1.21 11.39 -14.34
CA ARG A 37 2.17 12.49 -14.29
C ARG A 37 3.24 12.19 -13.25
N ALA A 38 4.42 12.76 -13.45
CA ALA A 38 5.49 12.69 -12.47
C ALA A 38 5.24 13.64 -11.29
N GLY A 39 5.94 13.42 -10.18
CA GLY A 39 5.98 14.34 -9.04
C GLY A 39 5.38 13.74 -7.77
N GLY A 40 4.57 14.53 -7.06
CA GLY A 40 4.10 14.19 -5.71
C GLY A 40 5.21 14.26 -4.65
N PRO A 41 4.89 13.92 -3.40
CA PRO A 41 5.83 14.01 -2.27
C PRO A 41 7.04 13.08 -2.41
N HIS A 42 6.92 12.01 -3.20
CA HIS A 42 7.97 10.99 -3.37
C HIS A 42 8.74 11.11 -4.69
N GLY A 43 8.41 12.09 -5.55
CA GLY A 43 9.06 12.29 -6.85
C GLY A 43 8.90 11.10 -7.80
N LEU A 44 7.69 10.58 -7.90
CA LEU A 44 7.37 9.39 -8.69
C LEU A 44 7.36 9.67 -10.19
N GLU A 45 7.65 8.64 -10.98
CA GLU A 45 7.47 8.65 -12.44
C GLU A 45 5.99 8.38 -12.82
N PRO A 46 5.54 8.77 -14.02
CA PRO A 46 4.16 8.54 -14.45
C PRO A 46 3.78 7.05 -14.40
N GLY A 47 2.76 6.71 -13.62
CA GLY A 47 2.22 5.35 -13.50
C GLY A 47 2.79 4.54 -12.32
N GLU A 48 3.73 5.12 -11.57
CA GLU A 48 4.16 4.54 -10.30
C GLU A 48 3.09 4.73 -9.21
N TRP A 49 2.82 3.66 -8.46
CA TRP A 49 1.83 3.54 -7.39
C TRP A 49 2.50 3.42 -6.01
N THR A 50 1.76 3.62 -4.93
CA THR A 50 2.30 3.78 -3.56
C THR A 50 2.11 2.54 -2.66
N ASP A 51 2.02 2.75 -1.34
CA ASP A 51 1.82 1.71 -0.36
C ASP A 51 0.46 1.00 -0.51
N ASP A 52 -0.58 1.70 -0.96
CA ASP A 52 -1.91 1.14 -1.23
C ASP A 52 -1.84 -0.11 -2.12
N THR A 53 -1.24 0.03 -3.31
CA THR A 53 -1.08 -1.09 -4.24
C THR A 53 -0.05 -2.10 -3.73
N SER A 54 1.00 -1.65 -3.03
CA SER A 54 2.00 -2.55 -2.45
C SER A 54 1.38 -3.53 -1.45
N MET A 55 0.55 -3.02 -0.55
CA MET A 55 -0.16 -3.79 0.45
C MET A 55 -1.24 -4.66 -0.19
N ALA A 56 -1.96 -4.17 -1.21
CA ALA A 56 -2.93 -4.97 -1.95
C ALA A 56 -2.29 -6.18 -2.66
N LEU A 57 -1.12 -6.01 -3.27
CA LEU A 57 -0.37 -7.11 -3.89
C LEU A 57 0.12 -8.12 -2.85
N ALA A 58 0.68 -7.64 -1.73
CA ALA A 58 1.11 -8.52 -0.65
C ALA A 58 -0.05 -9.34 -0.06
N LEU A 59 -1.22 -8.72 0.12
CA LEU A 59 -2.45 -9.39 0.54
C LEU A 59 -2.91 -10.43 -0.49
N GLY A 60 -2.99 -10.04 -1.76
CA GLY A 60 -3.41 -10.93 -2.84
C GLY A 60 -2.52 -12.17 -2.96
N ASP A 61 -1.20 -11.99 -2.86
CA ASP A 61 -0.22 -13.07 -2.87
C ASP A 61 -0.34 -13.97 -1.63
N SER A 62 -0.62 -13.40 -0.45
CA SER A 62 -0.92 -14.17 0.77
C SER A 62 -2.16 -15.05 0.59
N LEU A 63 -3.28 -14.44 0.20
CA LEU A 63 -4.55 -15.13 0.04
C LEU A 63 -4.47 -16.24 -1.02
N ALA A 64 -3.75 -16.00 -2.11
CA ALA A 64 -3.59 -16.97 -3.18
C ALA A 64 -2.73 -18.18 -2.76
N ALA A 65 -1.70 -17.98 -1.93
CA ALA A 65 -0.76 -19.01 -1.55
C ALA A 65 -1.12 -19.74 -0.24
N ALA A 66 -1.66 -19.02 0.73
CA ALA A 66 -1.88 -19.47 2.10
C ALA A 66 -3.36 -19.42 2.55
N GLY A 67 -4.25 -18.79 1.78
CA GLY A 67 -5.61 -18.52 2.22
C GLY A 67 -5.66 -17.44 3.30
N TRP A 68 -6.61 -17.53 4.23
CA TRP A 68 -6.73 -16.57 5.33
C TRP A 68 -5.73 -16.89 6.46
N ASP A 69 -4.48 -16.46 6.28
CA ASP A 69 -3.41 -16.58 7.26
C ASP A 69 -2.84 -15.20 7.60
N LEU A 70 -3.23 -14.68 8.77
CA LEU A 70 -2.83 -13.36 9.22
C LEU A 70 -1.30 -13.26 9.45
N LYS A 71 -0.65 -14.36 9.84
CA LYS A 71 0.80 -14.37 10.06
C LYS A 71 1.56 -14.30 8.73
N ASP A 72 1.13 -15.07 7.73
CA ASP A 72 1.70 -14.99 6.37
C ASP A 72 1.48 -13.60 5.77
N GLN A 73 0.29 -13.03 5.93
CA GLN A 73 -0.03 -11.68 5.48
C GLN A 73 0.92 -10.63 6.08
N LEU A 74 1.07 -10.60 7.41
CA LEU A 74 1.97 -9.65 8.06
C LEU A 74 3.43 -9.90 7.69
N GLN A 75 3.85 -11.16 7.48
CA GLN A 75 5.20 -11.46 7.00
C GLN A 75 5.47 -10.88 5.61
N ARG A 76 4.48 -10.89 4.71
CA ARG A 76 4.61 -10.29 3.37
C ARG A 76 4.62 -8.77 3.43
N TYR A 77 3.84 -8.17 4.33
CA TYR A 77 3.92 -6.73 4.61
C TYR A 77 5.29 -6.34 5.18
N VAL A 78 5.87 -7.15 6.07
CA VAL A 78 7.25 -6.95 6.55
C VAL A 78 8.24 -7.06 5.39
N ASN A 79 8.10 -8.02 4.48
CA ASN A 79 8.97 -8.12 3.31
C ASN A 79 8.87 -6.88 2.41
N TRP A 80 7.67 -6.34 2.19
CA TRP A 80 7.50 -5.05 1.53
C TRP A 80 8.22 -3.93 2.29
N PHE A 81 7.92 -3.79 3.58
CA PHE A 81 8.47 -2.75 4.44
C PHE A 81 10.00 -2.76 4.49
N ARG A 82 10.62 -3.94 4.54
CA ARG A 82 12.08 -4.10 4.72
C ARG A 82 12.86 -4.14 3.42
N THR A 83 12.28 -4.72 2.36
CA THR A 83 13.04 -5.01 1.13
C THR A 83 12.45 -4.37 -0.11
N GLY A 84 11.33 -3.65 0.00
CA GLY A 84 10.59 -3.15 -1.15
C GLY A 84 9.96 -4.25 -2.01
N LYS A 85 9.78 -5.47 -1.46
CA LYS A 85 9.01 -6.52 -2.17
C LYS A 85 7.62 -5.98 -2.46
N TYR A 86 7.12 -6.14 -3.68
CA TYR A 86 5.86 -5.54 -4.14
C TYR A 86 5.86 -4.01 -4.20
N SER A 87 7.01 -3.32 -4.23
CA SER A 87 7.03 -1.90 -4.56
C SER A 87 7.27 -1.71 -6.06
N VAL A 88 6.65 -0.69 -6.64
CA VAL A 88 6.82 -0.33 -8.05
C VAL A 88 8.27 0.05 -8.40
N ASN A 89 9.03 0.59 -7.44
CA ASN A 89 10.40 1.07 -7.63
C ASN A 89 11.43 0.36 -6.72
N GLY A 90 11.05 -0.78 -6.15
CA GLY A 90 11.95 -1.64 -5.37
C GLY A 90 12.33 -1.12 -3.97
N ARG A 91 11.72 -0.04 -3.49
CA ARG A 91 11.89 0.48 -2.12
C ARG A 91 10.54 0.64 -1.42
N CYS A 92 10.50 0.47 -0.10
CA CYS A 92 9.33 0.87 0.68
C CYS A 92 9.34 2.40 0.82
N PHE A 93 8.25 3.04 0.40
CA PHE A 93 7.97 4.45 0.61
C PHE A 93 6.48 4.59 0.92
N ASP A 94 6.07 5.79 1.31
CA ASP A 94 4.67 6.15 1.66
C ASP A 94 4.00 5.37 2.80
N ILE A 95 4.74 4.50 3.50
CA ILE A 95 4.17 3.73 4.60
C ILE A 95 3.64 4.64 5.73
N GLY A 96 2.33 4.56 5.98
CA GLY A 96 1.67 5.23 7.07
C GLY A 96 2.28 4.90 8.44
N ILE A 97 2.24 5.87 9.37
CA ILE A 97 2.84 5.72 10.71
C ILE A 97 2.22 4.55 11.47
N THR A 98 0.89 4.36 11.40
CA THR A 98 0.21 3.23 12.02
C THR A 98 0.71 1.91 11.47
N THR A 99 0.72 1.74 10.14
CA THR A 99 1.17 0.53 9.47
C THR A 99 2.61 0.20 9.88
N ARG A 100 3.51 1.19 9.83
CA ARG A 100 4.90 1.01 10.25
C ARG A 100 5.02 0.52 11.71
N ARG A 101 4.24 1.10 12.62
CA ARG A 101 4.22 0.67 14.04
C ARG A 101 3.71 -0.75 14.19
N ALA A 102 2.64 -1.10 13.49
CA ALA A 102 2.06 -2.45 13.55
C ALA A 102 3.04 -3.51 13.04
N LEU A 103 3.69 -3.27 11.90
CA LEU A 103 4.70 -4.19 11.36
C LEU A 103 5.92 -4.31 12.28
N SER A 104 6.38 -3.18 12.84
CA SER A 104 7.49 -3.20 13.80
C SER A 104 7.15 -3.98 15.07
N ARG A 105 5.90 -3.88 15.55
CA ARG A 105 5.42 -4.65 16.70
C ARG A 105 5.34 -6.14 16.38
N PHE A 106 4.82 -6.49 15.20
CA PHE A 106 4.79 -7.88 14.75
C PHE A 106 6.18 -8.50 14.63
N GLU A 107 7.18 -7.76 14.12
CA GLU A 107 8.56 -8.25 14.08
C GLU A 107 9.14 -8.51 15.48
N GLN A 108 8.71 -7.76 16.50
CA GLN A 108 9.17 -7.92 17.88
C GLN A 108 8.45 -9.07 18.61
N THR A 109 7.14 -9.24 18.41
CA THR A 109 6.32 -10.18 19.18
C THR A 109 6.07 -11.49 18.45
N GLY A 110 6.11 -11.50 17.13
CA GLY A 110 5.65 -12.60 16.28
C GLY A 110 4.14 -12.85 16.35
N ASP A 111 3.38 -12.01 17.08
CA ASP A 111 1.94 -12.16 17.28
C ASP A 111 1.17 -11.20 16.36
N PRO A 112 0.48 -11.72 15.34
CA PRO A 112 -0.23 -10.89 14.39
C PRO A 112 -1.52 -10.29 14.95
N TRP A 113 -2.10 -10.86 16.02
CA TRP A 113 -3.38 -10.42 16.58
C TRP A 113 -3.25 -9.18 17.46
N THR A 114 -2.07 -8.96 18.03
CA THR A 114 -1.79 -7.80 18.88
C THR A 114 -0.91 -6.75 18.21
N ALA A 115 -0.53 -6.95 16.94
CA ALA A 115 0.34 -6.05 16.21
C ALA A 115 -0.30 -4.66 15.99
N GLY A 116 -1.61 -4.60 15.72
CA GLY A 116 -2.35 -3.36 15.53
C GLY A 116 -2.52 -2.53 16.82
N ASP A 117 -2.73 -1.23 16.66
CA ASP A 117 -3.17 -0.34 17.73
C ASP A 117 -4.69 -0.13 17.60
N ALA A 118 -5.42 -0.47 18.65
CA ALA A 118 -6.89 -0.45 18.67
C ALA A 118 -7.47 0.93 19.02
N SER A 119 -6.64 1.96 19.19
CA SER A 119 -7.12 3.32 19.48
C SER A 119 -7.78 3.97 18.27
N GLU A 120 -8.78 4.83 18.51
CA GLU A 120 -9.51 5.54 17.44
C GLU A 120 -8.60 6.45 16.58
N ARG A 121 -7.46 6.84 17.14
CA ARG A 121 -6.42 7.65 16.47
C ARG A 121 -5.47 6.83 15.61
N SER A 122 -5.68 5.52 15.53
CA SER A 122 -4.86 4.60 14.74
C SER A 122 -5.35 4.43 13.31
N SER A 123 -6.46 5.06 12.93
CA SER A 123 -6.84 5.21 11.53
C SER A 123 -5.76 6.06 10.85
N GLY A 124 -4.98 5.46 9.96
CA GLY A 124 -3.88 6.13 9.25
C GLY A 124 -4.30 7.46 8.62
#